data_AF-I0BV78-F1
#
_entry.id   AF-I0BV78-F1
#
_cell.length_a   1.000
_cell.length_b   1.000
_cell.length_c   1.000
_cell.angle_alpha   90.00
_cell.angle_beta   90.00
_cell.angle_gamma   90.00
#
_symmetry.space_group_name_H-M   'P 1'
#
loop_
_entity.id
_entity.type
_entity.pdbx_description
1 polymer ?
#
loop_
_entity_poly.entity_id
_entity_poly.type
_entity_poly.pdbx_seq_one_letter_code
_entity_poly.pdbx_strand_id
1 'polypeptide(L)'
;MRKFHLALGIKAKLILFITLLIVLGSGVMGTYAVTHAKKEILAAARTKLQGDLKSGRLLLDKVYPGHWSVREGKLYKGETLIDGNYGLIDEFGADTGDTVTIFLGDTRVATNVKKADGSRAVGTKVSDAVAEVTLRKGELYLGEANVVGQIYQAAYEPIKNEKGEIIGIWYVGVTNKPYEDAIAAFRGRMQFYGILQVVIAALVIWFFVARSTRPLVAITKAAEEVSRGNLRVEVQEMRSRDEIGRLSAAVRGMLGSLQRMIGDINEHVYLSADQVAVSSESMAKGLEDMTRAYNEVIERNRSVTRDATSGHASVRESSEVLQELSALIQTAHGKASEAHRDSKETQAIAEKGKETVQHTVECMYSIEARSAETESHILELHEYSARIASIASSITEIANSTNLLALNASIEAARAGEAGRGFAVVAGEVRKLAEQSNREAAEAGELIKKITASIELAVRSNEQGRAEVAKGSASAEAAGRALEQILAALNGTVKNITGITDVTAEEVAGSEKIIGLISGVDQTIESTLRSSETVLEIAEGISREIEQLAAGSEELTAMASDLKSTLGKISV
;
A
#
# COMPACT_ATOMS: atom_id res chain seq x y z
N MET A 1 -22.48 -62.40 17.87
CA MET A 1 -23.63 -61.90 18.67
C MET A 1 -24.01 -60.51 18.20
N ARG A 2 -25.05 -60.37 17.37
CA ARG A 2 -25.59 -59.07 16.89
C ARG A 2 -26.51 -58.49 17.98
N LYS A 3 -26.15 -57.35 18.56
CA LYS A 3 -27.03 -56.58 19.46
C LYS A 3 -28.02 -55.76 18.62
N PHE A 4 -29.28 -56.19 18.58
CA PHE A 4 -30.39 -55.33 18.14
C PHE A 4 -30.62 -54.26 19.21
N HIS A 5 -30.04 -53.08 19.02
CA HIS A 5 -30.52 -51.88 19.72
C HIS A 5 -31.76 -51.40 18.97
N LEU A 6 -32.95 -51.80 19.43
CA LEU A 6 -34.16 -51.07 19.08
C LEU A 6 -33.99 -49.64 19.60
N ALA A 7 -33.65 -48.71 18.71
CA ALA A 7 -33.64 -47.29 19.00
C ALA A 7 -35.09 -46.80 19.10
N LEU A 8 -35.78 -47.18 20.19
CA LEU A 8 -37.09 -46.60 20.51
C LEU A 8 -36.91 -45.08 20.64
N GLY A 9 -37.67 -44.32 19.85
CA GLY A 9 -37.75 -42.87 19.99
C GLY A 9 -38.18 -42.49 21.41
N ILE A 10 -37.82 -41.27 21.85
CA ILE A 10 -38.11 -40.77 23.21
C ILE A 10 -39.57 -41.01 23.62
N LYS A 11 -40.51 -40.90 22.68
CA LYS A 11 -41.93 -41.23 22.84
C LYS A 11 -42.17 -42.64 23.38
N ALA A 12 -41.58 -43.64 22.74
CA ALA A 12 -41.83 -45.04 23.07
C ALA A 12 -41.14 -45.44 24.39
N LYS A 13 -39.98 -44.82 24.70
CA LYS A 13 -39.28 -45.04 25.98
C LYS A 13 -40.11 -44.56 27.19
N LEU A 14 -40.74 -43.39 27.07
CA LEU A 14 -41.54 -42.80 28.16
C LEU A 14 -42.82 -43.62 28.44
N ILE A 15 -43.53 -44.05 27.40
CA ILE A 15 -44.76 -44.85 27.53
C ILE A 15 -44.47 -46.19 28.23
N LEU A 16 -43.39 -46.86 27.82
CA LEU A 16 -43.02 -48.18 28.35
C LEU A 16 -42.62 -48.10 29.84
N PHE A 17 -41.86 -47.09 30.23
CA PHE A 17 -41.39 -46.92 31.61
C PHE A 17 -42.53 -46.69 32.61
N ILE A 18 -43.48 -45.81 32.28
CA ILE A 18 -44.59 -45.47 33.19
C ILE A 18 -45.57 -46.65 33.33
N THR A 19 -45.84 -47.37 32.24
CA THR A 19 -46.73 -48.54 32.25
C THR A 19 -46.18 -49.66 33.14
N LEU A 20 -44.86 -49.88 33.12
CA LEU A 20 -44.20 -50.89 33.94
C LEU A 20 -44.36 -50.63 35.45
N LEU A 21 -44.27 -49.36 35.88
CA LEU A 21 -44.41 -48.97 37.29
C LEU A 21 -45.81 -49.27 37.84
N ILE A 22 -46.84 -49.05 37.03
CA ILE A 22 -48.24 -49.24 37.44
C ILE A 22 -48.56 -50.72 37.61
N VAL A 23 -48.08 -51.57 36.70
CA VAL A 23 -48.27 -53.04 36.78
C VAL A 23 -47.66 -53.63 38.05
N LEU A 24 -46.44 -53.17 38.41
CA LEU A 24 -45.74 -53.66 39.60
C LEU A 24 -46.52 -53.33 40.89
N GLY A 25 -47.04 -52.11 41.00
CA GLY A 25 -47.78 -51.64 42.18
C GLY A 25 -49.09 -52.39 42.41
N SER A 26 -49.90 -52.59 41.36
CA SER A 26 -51.20 -53.27 41.48
C SER A 26 -51.07 -54.76 41.84
N GLY A 27 -50.00 -55.43 41.39
CA GLY A 27 -49.75 -56.84 41.70
C GLY A 27 -49.44 -57.11 43.18
N VAL A 28 -48.62 -56.26 43.81
CA VAL A 28 -48.26 -56.37 45.24
C VAL A 28 -49.48 -56.15 46.13
N MET A 29 -50.31 -55.16 45.81
CA MET A 29 -51.49 -54.84 46.60
C MET A 29 -52.57 -55.95 46.52
N GLY A 30 -52.75 -56.56 45.35
CA GLY A 30 -53.73 -57.63 45.15
C GLY A 30 -53.40 -58.90 45.93
N THR A 31 -52.13 -59.29 46.00
CA THR A 31 -51.68 -60.47 46.74
C THR A 31 -51.83 -60.31 48.26
N TYR A 32 -51.56 -59.12 48.78
CA TYR A 32 -51.77 -58.78 50.19
C TYR A 32 -53.24 -58.89 50.61
N ALA A 33 -54.18 -58.37 49.82
CA ALA A 33 -55.60 -58.39 50.17
C ALA A 33 -56.19 -59.81 50.30
N VAL A 34 -55.82 -60.72 49.40
CA VAL A 34 -56.35 -62.10 49.39
C VAL A 34 -55.86 -62.91 50.59
N THR A 35 -54.58 -62.74 50.97
CA THR A 35 -53.99 -63.44 52.12
C THR A 35 -54.60 -62.96 53.44
N HIS A 36 -54.86 -61.66 53.56
CA HIS A 36 -55.51 -61.09 54.74
C HIS A 36 -56.94 -61.60 54.94
N ALA A 37 -57.76 -61.64 53.88
CA ALA A 37 -59.15 -62.12 53.94
C ALA A 37 -59.27 -63.57 54.42
N LYS A 38 -58.37 -64.47 53.99
CA LYS A 38 -58.36 -65.87 54.44
C LYS A 38 -58.18 -66.00 55.96
N LYS A 39 -57.35 -65.15 56.55
CA LYS A 39 -57.03 -65.20 57.98
C LYS A 39 -58.24 -64.81 58.85
N GLU A 40 -58.95 -63.76 58.46
CA GLU A 40 -60.15 -63.26 59.18
C GLU A 40 -61.32 -64.25 59.12
N ILE A 41 -61.57 -64.85 57.95
CA ILE A 41 -62.68 -65.80 57.76
C ILE A 41 -62.53 -67.04 58.68
N LEU A 42 -61.31 -67.57 58.84
CA LEU A 42 -61.06 -68.72 59.70
C LEU A 42 -61.09 -68.36 61.20
N ALA A 43 -60.74 -67.13 61.56
CA ALA A 43 -60.85 -66.66 62.95
C ALA A 43 -62.32 -66.63 63.41
N ALA A 44 -63.23 -66.20 62.53
CA ALA A 44 -64.67 -66.16 62.81
C ALA A 44 -65.25 -67.57 63.12
N ALA A 45 -64.81 -68.60 62.38
CA ALA A 45 -65.23 -69.98 62.61
C ALA A 45 -64.85 -70.50 64.01
N ARG A 46 -63.64 -70.16 64.48
CA ARG A 46 -63.15 -70.57 65.81
C ARG A 46 -63.91 -69.90 66.95
N THR A 47 -64.23 -68.61 66.81
CA THR A 47 -65.00 -67.86 67.81
C THR A 47 -66.41 -68.44 67.97
N LYS A 48 -67.08 -68.80 66.86
CA LYS A 48 -68.38 -69.48 66.88
C LYS A 48 -68.32 -70.76 67.72
N LEU A 49 -67.37 -71.64 67.40
CA LEU A 49 -67.23 -72.94 68.08
C LEU A 49 -66.97 -72.84 69.59
N GLN A 50 -66.19 -71.84 70.04
CA GLN A 50 -66.00 -71.62 71.47
C GLN A 50 -67.32 -71.20 72.16
N GLY A 51 -68.12 -70.36 71.50
CA GLY A 51 -69.44 -69.95 71.99
C GLY A 51 -70.41 -71.13 72.08
N ASP A 52 -70.44 -71.95 71.04
CA ASP A 52 -71.35 -73.10 70.97
C ASP A 52 -70.94 -74.21 71.95
N LEU A 53 -69.64 -74.50 72.07
CA LEU A 53 -69.14 -75.46 73.04
C LEU A 53 -69.53 -75.09 74.49
N LYS A 54 -69.37 -73.82 74.87
CA LYS A 54 -69.74 -73.32 76.20
C LYS A 54 -71.25 -73.37 76.43
N SER A 55 -72.03 -72.97 75.43
CA SER A 55 -73.51 -72.97 75.51
C SER A 55 -74.06 -74.39 75.64
N GLY A 56 -73.50 -75.33 74.88
CA GLY A 56 -73.86 -76.74 74.94
C GLY A 56 -73.56 -77.40 76.29
N ARG A 57 -72.42 -77.07 76.93
CA ARG A 57 -72.12 -77.54 78.29
C ARG A 57 -73.11 -77.01 79.33
N LEU A 58 -73.44 -75.72 79.27
CA LEU A 58 -74.46 -75.10 80.12
C LEU A 58 -75.83 -75.77 79.95
N LEU A 59 -76.20 -76.10 78.70
CA LEU A 59 -77.44 -76.80 78.40
C LEU A 59 -77.43 -78.22 78.99
N LEU A 60 -76.31 -78.94 78.85
CA LEU A 60 -76.10 -80.25 79.47
C LEU A 60 -76.21 -80.21 81.00
N ASP A 61 -75.67 -79.19 81.66
CA ASP A 61 -75.76 -79.02 83.13
C ASP A 61 -77.19 -78.71 83.58
N LYS A 62 -77.95 -77.97 82.77
CA LYS A 62 -79.33 -77.57 83.07
C LYS A 62 -80.34 -78.70 82.85
N VAL A 63 -80.21 -79.45 81.75
CA VAL A 63 -81.18 -80.50 81.37
C VAL A 63 -80.97 -81.77 82.17
N TYR A 64 -79.72 -82.13 82.48
CA TYR A 64 -79.37 -83.31 83.27
C TYR A 64 -78.64 -82.87 84.55
N PRO A 65 -79.38 -82.60 85.65
CA PRO A 65 -78.77 -82.16 86.90
C PRO A 65 -78.04 -83.32 87.61
N GLY A 66 -76.88 -83.01 88.18
CA GLY A 66 -76.04 -83.95 88.93
C GLY A 66 -74.64 -84.11 88.34
N HIS A 67 -73.75 -84.77 89.09
CA HIS A 67 -72.36 -84.97 88.68
C HIS A 67 -72.24 -86.06 87.61
N TRP A 68 -71.21 -85.94 86.77
CA TRP A 68 -70.85 -87.00 85.85
C TRP A 68 -70.27 -88.19 86.60
N SER A 69 -70.74 -89.39 86.28
CA SER A 69 -70.23 -90.63 86.87
C SER A 69 -70.25 -91.77 85.86
N VAL A 70 -69.40 -92.78 86.08
CA VAL A 70 -69.39 -94.01 85.30
C VAL A 70 -69.90 -95.13 86.20
N ARG A 71 -71.02 -95.74 85.84
CA ARG A 71 -71.62 -96.87 86.55
C ARG A 71 -71.71 -98.03 85.56
N GLU A 72 -71.13 -99.18 85.90
CA GLU A 72 -71.11 -100.38 85.05
C GLU A 72 -70.61 -100.13 83.61
N GLY A 73 -69.60 -99.26 83.45
CA GLY A 73 -69.00 -98.96 82.15
C GLY A 73 -69.83 -98.06 81.23
N LYS A 74 -70.93 -97.47 81.72
CA LYS A 74 -71.76 -96.51 80.98
C LYS A 74 -71.69 -95.12 81.59
N LEU A 75 -71.85 -94.08 80.76
CA LEU A 75 -71.77 -92.68 81.21
C LEU A 75 -73.13 -92.19 81.73
N TYR A 76 -73.13 -91.66 82.94
CA TYR A 76 -74.29 -91.05 83.59
C TYR A 76 -74.01 -89.60 83.96
N LYS A 77 -75.07 -88.79 83.96
CA LYS A 77 -75.08 -87.47 84.58
C LYS A 77 -76.23 -87.38 85.58
N GLY A 78 -75.89 -87.26 86.87
CA GLY A 78 -76.84 -87.52 87.94
C GLY A 78 -77.37 -88.96 87.85
N GLU A 79 -78.68 -89.10 87.71
CA GLU A 79 -79.34 -90.41 87.49
C GLU A 79 -79.63 -90.71 86.01
N THR A 80 -79.35 -89.79 85.09
CA THR A 80 -79.65 -89.98 83.65
C THR A 80 -78.53 -90.70 82.92
N LEU A 81 -78.87 -91.78 82.21
CA LEU A 81 -77.96 -92.45 81.28
C LEU A 81 -77.75 -91.58 80.04
N ILE A 82 -76.49 -91.35 79.69
CA ILE A 82 -76.08 -90.52 78.55
C ILE A 82 -75.75 -91.38 77.33
N ASP A 83 -75.26 -92.61 77.53
CA ASP A 83 -75.05 -93.54 76.43
C ASP A 83 -76.36 -93.78 75.67
N GLY A 84 -76.33 -93.51 74.36
CA GLY A 84 -77.51 -93.62 73.51
C GLY A 84 -78.57 -92.53 73.70
N ASN A 85 -78.31 -91.51 74.53
CA ASN A 85 -79.23 -90.40 74.74
C ASN A 85 -78.94 -89.27 73.75
N TYR A 86 -79.74 -89.22 72.68
CA TYR A 86 -79.50 -88.30 71.55
C TYR A 86 -80.31 -87.01 71.60
N GLY A 87 -81.33 -86.92 72.46
CA GLY A 87 -82.31 -85.83 72.41
C GLY A 87 -81.66 -84.44 72.44
N LEU A 88 -80.83 -84.18 73.45
CA LEU A 88 -80.20 -82.87 73.62
C LEU A 88 -79.18 -82.54 72.52
N ILE A 89 -78.39 -83.52 72.08
CA ILE A 89 -77.31 -83.28 71.11
C ILE A 89 -77.84 -83.08 69.69
N ASP A 90 -79.00 -83.66 69.36
CA ASP A 90 -79.67 -83.44 68.08
C ASP A 90 -80.32 -82.07 68.05
N GLU A 91 -81.02 -81.69 69.12
CA GLU A 91 -81.64 -80.36 69.26
C GLU A 91 -80.56 -79.25 69.20
N PHE A 92 -79.49 -79.39 69.99
CA PHE A 92 -78.40 -78.43 69.97
C PHE A 92 -77.72 -78.33 68.60
N GLY A 93 -77.52 -79.46 67.92
CA GLY A 93 -76.93 -79.46 66.58
C GLY A 93 -77.84 -78.84 65.52
N ALA A 94 -79.16 -79.00 65.63
CA ALA A 94 -80.11 -78.37 64.72
C ALA A 94 -80.12 -76.84 64.90
N ASP A 95 -80.06 -76.34 66.13
CA ASP A 95 -80.12 -74.91 66.43
C ASP A 95 -78.82 -74.15 66.09
N THR A 96 -77.67 -74.80 66.33
CA THR A 96 -76.35 -74.18 66.09
C THR A 96 -75.80 -74.43 64.69
N GLY A 97 -76.36 -75.42 63.99
CA GLY A 97 -75.77 -75.98 62.77
C GLY A 97 -74.51 -76.81 63.04
N ASP A 98 -74.23 -77.16 64.29
CA ASP A 98 -73.04 -77.90 64.68
C ASP A 98 -73.29 -79.41 64.74
N THR A 99 -72.20 -80.13 64.57
CA THR A 99 -72.13 -81.52 64.97
C THR A 99 -71.70 -81.63 66.42
N VAL A 100 -72.35 -82.48 67.19
CA VAL A 100 -72.30 -82.52 68.65
C VAL A 100 -72.09 -83.96 69.10
N THR A 101 -71.24 -84.17 70.10
CA THR A 101 -70.89 -85.53 70.56
C THR A 101 -70.45 -85.55 72.01
N ILE A 102 -70.89 -86.59 72.73
CA ILE A 102 -70.41 -86.96 74.06
C ILE A 102 -69.63 -88.27 73.92
N PHE A 103 -68.43 -88.27 74.48
CA PHE A 103 -67.55 -89.43 74.54
C PHE A 103 -67.45 -89.95 75.98
N LEU A 104 -67.38 -91.27 76.13
CA LEU A 104 -66.86 -91.94 77.32
C LEU A 104 -65.40 -92.32 77.03
N GLY A 105 -64.46 -91.71 77.75
CA GLY A 105 -63.05 -91.69 77.35
C GLY A 105 -62.90 -91.17 75.92
N ASP A 106 -62.30 -91.97 75.05
CA ASP A 106 -62.06 -91.65 73.64
C ASP A 106 -63.21 -92.06 72.71
N THR A 107 -64.23 -92.76 73.22
CA THR A 107 -65.24 -93.47 72.42
C THR A 107 -66.58 -92.76 72.46
N ARG A 108 -67.19 -92.52 71.29
CA ARG A 108 -68.48 -91.84 71.16
C ARG A 108 -69.60 -92.66 71.78
N VAL A 109 -70.31 -92.09 72.75
CA VAL A 109 -71.48 -92.71 73.38
C VAL A 109 -72.80 -92.06 72.98
N ALA A 110 -72.78 -90.77 72.65
CA ALA A 110 -73.92 -90.07 72.07
C ALA A 110 -73.43 -89.08 71.01
N THR A 111 -73.89 -89.17 69.76
CA THR A 111 -73.44 -88.28 68.67
C THR A 111 -74.53 -88.00 67.65
N ASN A 112 -74.58 -86.78 67.10
CA ASN A 112 -75.36 -86.45 65.91
C ASN A 112 -74.52 -86.55 64.61
N VAL A 113 -73.21 -86.79 64.73
CA VAL A 113 -72.36 -87.07 63.57
C VAL A 113 -72.77 -88.39 62.96
N LYS A 114 -72.96 -88.38 61.65
CA LYS A 114 -73.28 -89.58 60.87
C LYS A 114 -72.04 -90.05 60.12
N LYS A 115 -71.90 -91.37 59.96
CA LYS A 115 -70.94 -91.98 59.05
C LYS A 115 -71.43 -91.81 57.60
N ALA A 116 -70.59 -92.18 56.64
CA ALA A 116 -70.95 -92.13 55.22
C ALA A 116 -72.20 -92.98 54.85
N ASP A 117 -72.51 -94.01 55.65
CA ASP A 117 -73.71 -94.86 55.50
C ASP A 117 -74.98 -94.25 56.13
N GLY A 118 -74.89 -93.06 56.74
CA GLY A 118 -76.00 -92.38 57.40
C GLY A 118 -76.29 -92.82 58.84
N SER A 119 -75.64 -93.88 59.33
CA SER A 119 -75.73 -94.31 60.73
C SER A 119 -74.97 -93.35 61.65
N ARG A 120 -75.39 -93.22 62.92
CA ARG A 120 -74.66 -92.39 63.90
C ARG A 120 -73.27 -92.97 64.13
N ALA A 121 -72.29 -92.10 64.28
CA ALA A 121 -70.91 -92.46 64.53
C ALA A 121 -70.66 -92.97 65.97
N VAL A 122 -71.64 -93.59 66.63
CA VAL A 122 -71.49 -94.16 67.96
C VAL A 122 -70.44 -95.28 67.91
N GLY A 123 -69.60 -95.36 68.94
CA GLY A 123 -68.50 -96.33 69.04
C GLY A 123 -67.25 -95.96 68.27
N THR A 124 -67.23 -94.89 67.46
CA THR A 124 -65.97 -94.42 66.86
C THR A 124 -65.15 -93.64 67.87
N LYS A 125 -63.83 -93.62 67.66
CA LYS A 125 -62.90 -92.91 68.55
C LYS A 125 -62.60 -91.52 68.05
N VAL A 126 -62.28 -90.62 68.97
CA VAL A 126 -61.64 -89.34 68.65
C VAL A 126 -60.22 -89.59 68.12
N SER A 127 -59.67 -88.67 67.31
CA SER A 127 -58.30 -88.83 66.79
C SER A 127 -57.25 -88.76 67.90
N ASP A 128 -56.12 -89.46 67.74
CA ASP A 128 -55.06 -89.49 68.74
C ASP A 128 -54.56 -88.09 69.14
N ALA A 129 -54.47 -87.18 68.17
CA ALA A 129 -54.08 -85.79 68.41
C ALA A 129 -55.05 -85.03 69.33
N VAL A 130 -56.36 -85.31 69.21
CA VAL A 130 -57.37 -84.69 70.07
C VAL A 130 -57.45 -85.42 71.42
N ALA A 131 -57.33 -86.75 71.44
CA ALA A 131 -57.30 -87.54 72.67
C ALA A 131 -56.14 -87.12 73.59
N GLU A 132 -54.96 -86.84 73.03
CA GLU A 132 -53.80 -86.35 73.78
C GLU A 132 -54.08 -85.00 74.47
N VAL A 133 -54.68 -84.05 73.75
CA VAL A 133 -55.00 -82.72 74.30
C VAL A 133 -56.12 -82.79 75.34
N THR A 134 -57.17 -83.56 75.06
CA THR A 134 -58.39 -83.54 75.86
C THR A 134 -58.36 -84.53 77.02
N LEU A 135 -58.06 -85.81 76.77
CA LEU A 135 -58.14 -86.86 77.79
C LEU A 135 -56.87 -86.95 78.65
N ARG A 136 -55.70 -86.73 78.06
CA ARG A 136 -54.42 -86.85 78.79
C ARG A 136 -53.99 -85.55 79.45
N LYS A 137 -54.03 -84.43 78.73
CA LYS A 137 -53.67 -83.10 79.28
C LYS A 137 -54.84 -82.40 79.98
N GLY A 138 -56.08 -82.74 79.66
CA GLY A 138 -57.25 -82.08 80.24
C GLY A 138 -57.52 -80.68 79.71
N GLU A 139 -57.06 -80.36 78.49
CA GLU A 139 -57.16 -79.05 77.85
C GLU A 139 -58.23 -79.02 76.75
N LEU A 140 -58.72 -77.81 76.42
CA LEU A 140 -59.62 -77.57 75.29
C LEU A 140 -58.85 -77.69 73.96
N TYR A 141 -59.29 -78.55 73.05
CA TYR A 141 -58.83 -78.53 71.67
C TYR A 141 -59.73 -77.62 70.83
N LEU A 142 -59.14 -76.68 70.08
CA LEU A 142 -59.84 -75.84 69.11
C LEU A 142 -59.04 -75.76 67.80
N GLY A 143 -59.56 -76.34 66.72
CA GLY A 143 -58.85 -76.36 65.44
C GLY A 143 -59.45 -77.35 64.45
N GLU A 144 -58.75 -77.53 63.33
CA GLU A 144 -59.18 -78.49 62.32
C GLU A 144 -59.04 -79.90 62.88
N ALA A 145 -60.12 -80.67 62.85
CA ALA A 145 -60.13 -82.07 63.23
C ALA A 145 -60.84 -82.89 62.16
N ASN A 146 -60.30 -84.08 61.89
CA ASN A 146 -60.97 -85.04 61.04
C ASN A 146 -62.05 -85.76 61.86
N VAL A 147 -63.29 -85.58 61.48
CA VAL A 147 -64.47 -86.19 62.11
C VAL A 147 -65.12 -87.09 61.09
N VAL A 148 -64.83 -88.40 61.21
CA VAL A 148 -65.39 -89.46 60.36
C VAL A 148 -65.17 -89.20 58.86
N GLY A 149 -63.95 -88.80 58.49
CA GLY A 149 -63.53 -88.62 57.10
C GLY A 149 -63.69 -87.22 56.53
N GLN A 150 -64.24 -86.28 57.30
CA GLN A 150 -64.42 -84.89 56.89
C GLN A 150 -63.65 -83.94 57.82
N ILE A 151 -63.09 -82.86 57.27
CA ILE A 151 -62.41 -81.84 58.07
C ILE A 151 -63.45 -80.86 58.61
N TYR A 152 -63.51 -80.80 59.93
CA TYR A 152 -64.31 -79.84 60.68
C TYR A 152 -63.37 -78.84 61.33
N GLN A 153 -63.80 -77.59 61.45
CA GLN A 153 -63.36 -76.82 62.60
C GLN A 153 -64.11 -77.35 63.81
N ALA A 154 -63.37 -77.76 64.83
CA ALA A 154 -63.89 -78.53 65.94
C ALA A 154 -63.37 -78.00 67.27
N ALA A 155 -64.22 -78.11 68.28
CA ALA A 155 -63.92 -77.84 69.67
C ALA A 155 -64.20 -79.10 70.51
N TYR A 156 -63.25 -79.48 71.36
CA TYR A 156 -63.39 -80.64 72.26
C TYR A 156 -62.98 -80.26 73.68
N GLU A 157 -63.87 -80.47 74.64
CA GLU A 157 -63.71 -80.13 76.06
C GLU A 157 -63.80 -81.40 76.93
N PRO A 158 -62.85 -81.65 77.84
CA PRO A 158 -62.88 -82.83 78.70
C PRO A 158 -63.99 -82.76 79.75
N ILE A 159 -64.72 -83.86 79.89
CA ILE A 159 -65.73 -84.07 80.93
C ILE A 159 -65.07 -84.69 82.15
N LYS A 160 -65.29 -84.10 83.33
CA LYS A 160 -64.72 -84.55 84.61
C LYS A 160 -65.82 -85.03 85.57
N ASN A 161 -65.52 -86.05 86.37
CA ASN A 161 -66.38 -86.52 87.46
C ASN A 161 -66.24 -85.63 88.72
N GLU A 162 -66.99 -85.94 89.79
CA GLU A 162 -66.94 -85.21 91.07
C GLU A 162 -65.53 -85.19 91.71
N LYS A 163 -64.71 -86.22 91.47
CA LYS A 163 -63.32 -86.30 91.95
C LYS A 163 -62.33 -85.55 91.04
N GLY A 164 -62.80 -84.94 89.95
CA GLY A 164 -61.98 -84.23 88.98
C GLY A 164 -61.29 -85.12 87.94
N GLU A 165 -61.56 -86.42 87.92
CA GLU A 165 -61.01 -87.36 86.94
C GLU A 165 -61.68 -87.16 85.59
N ILE A 166 -60.89 -87.14 84.51
CA ILE A 166 -61.41 -87.00 83.14
C ILE A 166 -62.00 -88.34 82.72
N ILE A 167 -63.29 -88.35 82.42
CA ILE A 167 -64.05 -89.57 82.11
C ILE A 167 -64.68 -89.52 80.72
N GLY A 168 -64.61 -88.39 80.02
CA GLY A 168 -65.24 -88.24 78.71
C GLY A 168 -64.87 -86.94 78.02
N ILE A 169 -65.52 -86.68 76.89
CA ILE A 169 -65.30 -85.45 76.09
C ILE A 169 -66.65 -84.92 75.62
N TRP A 170 -66.81 -83.60 75.68
CA TRP A 170 -67.86 -82.84 75.02
C TRP A 170 -67.31 -82.23 73.73
N TYR A 171 -67.97 -82.46 72.60
CA TYR A 171 -67.53 -82.02 71.29
C TYR A 171 -68.61 -81.21 70.56
N VAL A 172 -68.15 -80.17 69.86
CA VAL A 172 -68.92 -79.37 68.92
C VAL A 172 -68.07 -79.09 67.67
N GLY A 173 -68.62 -79.15 66.45
CA GLY A 173 -67.86 -78.86 65.22
C GLY A 173 -68.68 -78.46 63.99
N VAL A 174 -68.10 -77.59 63.12
CA VAL A 174 -68.64 -77.14 61.82
C VAL A 174 -67.76 -77.56 60.64
N THR A 175 -68.35 -77.83 59.48
CA THR A 175 -67.60 -78.21 58.28
C THR A 175 -66.78 -77.04 57.70
N ASN A 176 -65.58 -77.31 57.17
CA ASN A 176 -64.70 -76.26 56.63
C ASN A 176 -65.14 -75.69 55.25
N LYS A 177 -65.97 -76.44 54.52
CA LYS A 177 -66.28 -76.18 53.11
C LYS A 177 -66.86 -74.79 52.82
N PRO A 178 -67.81 -74.25 53.60
CA PRO A 178 -68.39 -72.92 53.35
C PRO A 178 -67.35 -71.78 53.43
N TYR A 179 -66.30 -71.95 54.25
CA TYR A 179 -65.26 -70.93 54.43
C TYR A 179 -64.27 -70.90 53.27
N GLU A 180 -63.96 -72.05 52.66
CA GLU A 180 -63.08 -72.14 51.50
C GLU A 180 -63.70 -71.48 50.26
N ASP A 181 -65.00 -71.70 50.02
CA ASP A 181 -65.74 -71.12 48.90
C ASP A 181 -65.76 -69.58 48.98
N ALA A 182 -65.91 -69.01 50.18
CA ALA A 182 -65.89 -67.56 50.40
C ALA A 182 -64.53 -66.93 50.02
N ILE A 183 -63.42 -67.61 50.31
CA ILE A 183 -62.06 -67.14 49.98
C ILE A 183 -61.81 -67.19 48.47
N ALA A 184 -62.30 -68.23 47.78
CA ALA A 184 -62.16 -68.37 46.34
C ALA A 184 -62.89 -67.24 45.57
N ALA A 185 -64.11 -66.90 45.98
CA ALA A 185 -64.88 -65.81 45.38
C ALA A 185 -64.23 -64.43 45.60
N PHE A 186 -63.55 -64.21 46.72
CA PHE A 186 -62.82 -62.96 46.99
C PHE A 186 -61.62 -62.79 46.05
N ARG A 187 -60.89 -63.87 45.76
CA ARG A 187 -59.72 -63.85 44.86
C ARG A 187 -60.08 -63.43 43.42
N GLY A 188 -61.16 -63.97 42.87
CA GLY A 188 -61.57 -63.68 41.48
C GLY A 188 -61.92 -62.20 41.25
N ARG A 189 -62.59 -61.55 42.21
CA ARG A 189 -62.95 -60.13 42.12
C ARG A 189 -61.72 -59.21 42.12
N MET A 190 -60.69 -59.53 42.90
CA MET A 190 -59.47 -58.72 42.96
C MET A 190 -58.67 -58.73 41.65
N GLN A 191 -58.66 -59.86 40.93
CA GLN A 191 -57.94 -59.95 39.65
C GLN A 191 -58.59 -59.10 38.55
N PHE A 192 -59.92 -59.04 38.51
CA PHE A 192 -60.65 -58.24 37.54
C PHE A 192 -60.35 -56.74 37.65
N TYR A 193 -60.38 -56.19 38.87
CA TYR A 193 -60.09 -54.76 39.08
C TYR A 193 -58.64 -54.37 38.74
N GLY A 194 -57.67 -55.27 38.94
CA GLY A 194 -56.27 -55.02 38.60
C GLY A 194 -56.02 -54.84 37.11
N ILE A 195 -56.67 -55.64 36.26
CA ILE A 195 -56.53 -55.56 34.80
C ILE A 195 -57.12 -54.25 34.26
N LEU A 196 -58.30 -53.86 34.76
CA LEU A 196 -58.99 -52.65 34.31
C LEU A 196 -58.18 -51.37 34.54
N GLN A 197 -57.45 -51.28 35.66
CA GLN A 197 -56.61 -50.14 35.99
C GLN A 197 -55.45 -49.93 34.98
N VAL A 198 -54.81 -51.02 34.55
CA VAL A 198 -53.65 -50.96 33.65
C VAL A 198 -54.04 -50.41 32.27
N VAL A 199 -55.22 -50.79 31.76
CA VAL A 199 -55.72 -50.34 30.45
C VAL A 199 -55.99 -48.84 30.43
N ILE A 200 -56.63 -48.31 31.48
CA ILE A 200 -56.94 -46.87 31.57
C ILE A 200 -55.66 -46.03 31.61
N ALA A 201 -54.65 -46.47 32.36
CA ALA A 201 -53.37 -45.77 32.45
C ALA A 201 -52.66 -45.65 31.09
N ALA A 202 -52.67 -46.71 30.28
CA ALA A 202 -52.00 -46.72 28.98
C ALA A 202 -52.59 -45.68 28.00
N LEU A 203 -53.91 -45.49 28.00
CA LEU A 203 -54.59 -44.53 27.11
C LEU A 203 -54.26 -43.07 27.45
N VAL A 204 -54.22 -42.72 28.73
CA VAL A 204 -53.90 -41.36 29.19
C VAL A 204 -52.46 -40.98 28.80
N ILE A 205 -51.52 -41.91 28.97
CA ILE A 205 -50.11 -41.68 28.66
C ILE A 205 -49.91 -41.44 27.16
N TRP A 206 -50.58 -42.22 26.30
CA TRP A 206 -50.49 -42.05 24.84
C TRP A 206 -50.93 -40.65 24.37
N PHE A 207 -52.04 -40.14 24.93
CA PHE A 207 -52.59 -38.84 24.56
C PHE A 207 -51.62 -37.67 24.83
N PHE A 208 -50.97 -37.64 25.99
CA PHE A 208 -50.04 -36.57 26.36
C PHE A 208 -48.75 -36.60 25.51
N VAL A 209 -48.20 -37.78 25.25
CA VAL A 209 -46.96 -37.91 24.45
C VAL A 209 -47.17 -37.49 22.99
N ALA A 210 -48.34 -37.76 22.41
CA ALA A 210 -48.66 -37.38 21.04
C ALA A 210 -48.77 -35.85 20.88
N ARG A 211 -49.31 -35.14 21.88
CA ARG A 211 -49.51 -33.68 21.83
C ARG A 211 -48.21 -32.88 21.92
N SER A 212 -47.25 -33.28 22.74
CA SER A 212 -46.03 -32.48 22.98
C SER A 212 -44.95 -32.61 21.88
N THR A 213 -45.09 -33.56 20.96
CA THR A 213 -43.98 -33.93 20.05
C THR A 213 -44.16 -33.53 18.58
N ARG A 214 -45.34 -33.07 18.17
CA ARG A 214 -45.55 -32.50 16.81
C ARG A 214 -44.82 -31.16 16.60
N PRO A 215 -44.90 -30.19 17.52
CA PRO A 215 -44.20 -28.90 17.41
C PRO A 215 -42.69 -28.98 17.17
N LEU A 216 -42.01 -29.93 17.83
CA LEU A 216 -40.55 -30.13 17.73
C LEU A 216 -40.09 -30.47 16.31
N VAL A 217 -40.88 -31.26 15.58
CA VAL A 217 -40.54 -31.69 14.22
C VAL A 217 -40.59 -30.51 13.24
N ALA A 218 -41.57 -29.61 13.39
CA ALA A 218 -41.71 -28.44 12.54
C ALA A 218 -40.54 -27.46 12.71
N ILE A 219 -40.11 -27.19 13.95
CA ILE A 219 -38.97 -26.32 14.24
C ILE A 219 -37.66 -26.93 13.70
N THR A 220 -37.48 -28.25 13.85
CA THR A 220 -36.29 -28.96 13.33
C THR A 220 -36.21 -28.85 11.81
N LYS A 221 -37.33 -29.07 11.11
CA LYS A 221 -37.38 -28.95 9.65
C LYS A 221 -37.08 -27.54 9.16
N ALA A 222 -37.58 -26.52 9.86
CA ALA A 222 -37.27 -25.13 9.52
C ALA A 222 -35.78 -24.81 9.71
N ALA A 223 -35.15 -25.30 10.78
CA ALA A 223 -33.72 -25.15 11.00
C ALA A 223 -32.88 -25.87 9.92
N GLU A 224 -33.32 -27.05 9.45
CA GLU A 224 -32.66 -27.76 8.34
C GLU A 224 -32.73 -26.97 7.03
N GLU A 225 -33.87 -26.37 6.69
CA GLU A 225 -34.00 -25.54 5.49
C GLU A 225 -33.12 -24.27 5.56
N VAL A 226 -33.06 -23.62 6.72
CA VAL A 226 -32.17 -22.46 6.95
C VAL A 226 -30.70 -22.87 6.80
N SER A 227 -30.31 -24.06 7.28
CA SER A 227 -28.94 -24.58 7.11
C SER A 227 -28.55 -24.84 5.66
N ARG A 228 -29.54 -25.02 4.77
CA ARG A 228 -29.35 -25.20 3.33
C ARG A 228 -29.37 -23.87 2.56
N GLY A 229 -29.42 -22.73 3.24
CA GLY A 229 -29.40 -21.40 2.64
C GLY A 229 -30.78 -20.88 2.22
N ASN A 230 -31.88 -21.59 2.54
CA ASN A 230 -33.24 -21.10 2.28
C ASN A 230 -33.72 -20.26 3.47
N LEU A 231 -33.58 -18.93 3.35
CA LEU A 231 -34.01 -17.99 4.40
C LEU A 231 -35.49 -17.56 4.27
N ARG A 232 -36.24 -18.08 3.29
CA ARG A 232 -37.67 -17.77 3.10
C ARG A 232 -38.61 -18.65 3.92
N VAL A 233 -38.07 -19.51 4.79
CA VAL A 233 -38.88 -20.47 5.54
C VAL A 233 -39.65 -19.79 6.67
N GLU A 234 -40.97 -19.97 6.69
CA GLU A 234 -41.83 -19.40 7.71
C GLU A 234 -41.91 -20.29 8.96
N VAL A 235 -41.34 -19.80 10.07
CA VAL A 235 -41.46 -20.46 11.38
C VAL A 235 -42.74 -20.00 12.06
N GLN A 236 -43.79 -20.82 11.99
CA GLN A 236 -45.10 -20.53 12.58
C GLN A 236 -45.02 -20.11 14.05
N GLU A 237 -45.88 -19.16 14.43
CA GLU A 237 -45.92 -18.64 15.79
C GLU A 237 -46.60 -19.59 16.77
N MET A 238 -45.79 -20.14 17.67
CA MET A 238 -46.27 -21.03 18.72
C MET A 238 -46.57 -20.25 19.99
N ARG A 239 -47.86 -20.14 20.35
CA ARG A 239 -48.34 -19.48 21.59
C ARG A 239 -48.09 -20.29 22.87
N SER A 240 -47.22 -21.30 22.83
CA SER A 240 -46.88 -22.10 24.00
C SER A 240 -45.93 -21.33 24.90
N ARG A 241 -46.12 -21.39 26.22
CA ARG A 241 -45.20 -20.78 27.21
C ARG A 241 -44.14 -21.76 27.72
N ASP A 242 -44.05 -22.94 27.11
CA ASP A 242 -43.09 -23.99 27.44
C ASP A 242 -41.76 -23.82 26.68
N GLU A 243 -40.86 -24.78 26.86
CA GLU A 243 -39.55 -24.87 26.22
C GLU A 243 -39.66 -24.85 24.68
N ILE A 244 -40.77 -25.33 24.12
CA ILE A 244 -40.98 -25.38 22.67
C ILE A 244 -41.32 -24.00 22.11
N GLY A 245 -42.14 -23.22 22.83
CA GLY A 245 -42.40 -21.83 22.48
C GLY A 245 -41.12 -20.99 22.49
N ARG A 246 -40.26 -21.16 23.50
CA ARG A 246 -38.95 -20.50 23.58
C ARG A 246 -38.03 -20.88 22.42
N LEU A 247 -37.98 -22.17 22.05
CA LEU A 247 -37.18 -22.64 20.93
C LEU A 247 -37.66 -22.07 19.59
N SER A 248 -38.98 -22.02 19.35
CA SER A 248 -39.57 -21.40 18.16
C SER A 248 -39.21 -19.92 18.06
N ALA A 249 -39.32 -19.17 19.16
CA ALA A 249 -38.96 -17.76 19.21
C ALA A 249 -37.46 -17.52 18.93
N ALA A 250 -36.58 -18.35 19.51
CA ALA A 250 -35.13 -18.26 19.28
C ALA A 250 -34.76 -18.52 17.81
N VAL A 251 -35.34 -19.56 17.18
CA VAL A 251 -35.10 -19.87 15.75
C VAL A 251 -35.64 -18.76 14.85
N ARG A 252 -36.80 -18.15 15.18
CA ARG A 252 -37.32 -17.00 14.42
C ARG A 252 -36.42 -15.76 14.55
N GLY A 253 -35.91 -15.49 15.76
CA GLY A 253 -34.97 -14.40 16.01
C GLY A 253 -33.65 -14.58 15.25
N MET A 254 -33.14 -15.82 15.18
CA MET A 254 -32.00 -16.17 14.35
C MET A 254 -32.30 -15.94 12.86
N LEU A 255 -33.43 -16.43 12.36
CA LEU A 255 -33.84 -16.24 10.95
C LEU A 255 -33.92 -14.75 10.58
N GLY A 256 -34.59 -13.93 11.40
CA GLY A 256 -34.70 -12.49 11.15
C GLY A 256 -33.38 -11.73 11.28
N SER A 257 -32.42 -12.26 12.03
CA SER A 257 -31.05 -11.69 12.09
C SER A 257 -30.23 -12.09 10.87
N LEU A 258 -30.35 -13.33 10.38
CA LEU A 258 -29.71 -13.80 9.15
C LEU A 258 -30.28 -13.08 7.92
N GLN A 259 -31.59 -12.90 7.83
CA GLN A 259 -32.22 -12.14 6.73
C GLN A 259 -31.75 -10.69 6.69
N ARG A 260 -31.67 -10.00 7.84
CA ARG A 260 -31.12 -8.64 7.92
C ARG A 260 -29.63 -8.61 7.53
N MET A 261 -28.83 -9.52 8.07
CA MET A 261 -27.40 -9.59 7.75
C MET A 261 -27.15 -9.83 6.26
N ILE A 262 -27.89 -10.75 5.61
CA ILE A 262 -27.74 -10.96 4.16
C ILE A 262 -28.31 -9.78 3.37
N GLY A 263 -29.38 -9.13 3.83
CA GLY A 263 -29.88 -7.88 3.24
C GLY A 263 -28.82 -6.78 3.24
N ASP A 264 -28.23 -6.52 4.41
CA ASP A 264 -27.16 -5.53 4.60
C ASP A 264 -25.92 -5.89 3.75
N ILE A 265 -25.53 -7.18 3.69
CA ILE A 265 -24.43 -7.66 2.84
C ILE A 265 -24.75 -7.44 1.35
N ASN A 266 -25.96 -7.79 0.90
CA ASN A 266 -26.36 -7.60 -0.50
C ASN A 266 -26.29 -6.12 -0.87
N GLU A 267 -26.83 -5.22 -0.04
CA GLU A 267 -26.81 -3.78 -0.30
C GLU A 267 -25.38 -3.23 -0.34
N HIS A 268 -24.59 -3.46 0.72
CA HIS A 268 -23.25 -2.90 0.82
C HIS A 268 -22.27 -3.49 -0.20
N VAL A 269 -22.37 -4.78 -0.52
CA VAL A 269 -21.46 -5.40 -1.48
C VAL A 269 -21.85 -5.05 -2.92
N TYR A 270 -23.14 -4.88 -3.25
CA TYR A 270 -23.53 -4.36 -4.56
C TYR A 270 -22.99 -2.94 -4.78
N LEU A 271 -23.15 -2.06 -3.79
CA LEU A 271 -22.62 -0.69 -3.84
C LEU A 271 -21.09 -0.67 -3.94
N SER A 272 -20.41 -1.52 -3.18
CA SER A 272 -18.94 -1.60 -3.21
C SER A 272 -18.43 -2.14 -4.54
N ALA A 273 -19.06 -3.20 -5.08
CA ALA A 273 -18.70 -3.74 -6.39
C ALA A 273 -18.95 -2.73 -7.52
N ASP A 274 -20.02 -1.95 -7.43
CA ASP A 274 -20.29 -0.86 -8.38
C ASP A 274 -19.23 0.23 -8.30
N GLN A 275 -18.88 0.66 -7.09
CA GLN A 275 -17.83 1.65 -6.87
C GLN A 275 -16.47 1.15 -7.39
N VAL A 276 -16.13 -0.13 -7.21
CA VAL A 276 -14.91 -0.73 -7.77
C VAL A 276 -14.95 -0.68 -9.29
N ALA A 277 -16.07 -1.06 -9.93
CA ALA A 277 -16.18 -1.00 -11.39
C ALA A 277 -16.02 0.42 -11.94
N VAL A 278 -16.65 1.42 -11.34
CA VAL A 278 -16.50 2.84 -11.71
C VAL A 278 -15.07 3.33 -11.49
N SER A 279 -14.42 2.90 -10.40
CA SER A 279 -13.04 3.26 -10.10
C SER A 279 -12.07 2.62 -11.10
N SER A 280 -12.29 1.37 -11.50
CA SER A 280 -11.52 0.69 -12.54
C SER A 280 -11.69 1.35 -13.91
N GLU A 281 -12.90 1.76 -14.28
CA GLU A 281 -13.14 2.50 -15.53
C GLU A 281 -12.40 3.85 -15.52
N SER A 282 -12.46 4.57 -14.40
CA SER A 282 -11.71 5.82 -14.21
C SER A 282 -10.20 5.59 -14.28
N MET A 283 -9.72 4.48 -13.73
CA MET A 283 -8.32 4.06 -13.79
C MET A 283 -7.90 3.73 -15.23
N ALA A 284 -8.72 3.02 -16.00
CA ALA A 284 -8.47 2.72 -17.41
C ALA A 284 -8.32 4.00 -18.25
N LYS A 285 -9.20 4.98 -18.04
CA LYS A 285 -9.09 6.30 -18.67
C LYS A 285 -7.80 7.03 -18.25
N GLY A 286 -7.45 6.99 -16.95
CA GLY A 286 -6.21 7.56 -16.45
C GLY A 286 -4.97 6.94 -17.09
N LEU A 287 -4.99 5.63 -17.35
CA LEU A 287 -3.92 4.91 -18.04
C LEU A 287 -3.82 5.29 -19.53
N GLU A 288 -4.93 5.54 -20.20
CA GLU A 288 -4.93 6.04 -21.58
C GLU A 288 -4.29 7.44 -21.67
N ASP A 289 -4.65 8.34 -20.75
CA ASP A 289 -4.04 9.67 -20.66
C ASP A 289 -2.55 9.60 -20.30
N MET A 290 -2.16 8.69 -19.41
CA MET A 290 -0.77 8.43 -19.04
C MET A 290 0.04 7.87 -20.24
N THR A 291 -0.56 7.00 -21.06
CA THR A 291 0.04 6.50 -22.30
C THR A 291 0.26 7.62 -23.31
N ARG A 292 -0.70 8.55 -23.44
CA ARG A 292 -0.56 9.73 -24.31
C ARG A 292 0.58 10.63 -23.84
N ALA A 293 0.62 10.94 -22.55
CA ALA A 293 1.67 11.75 -21.95
C ALA A 293 3.06 11.10 -22.11
N TYR A 294 3.15 9.79 -21.89
CA TYR A 294 4.37 8.99 -22.11
C TYR A 294 4.90 9.12 -23.55
N ASN A 295 4.04 8.94 -24.55
CA ASN A 295 4.45 9.08 -25.95
C ASN A 295 4.91 10.50 -26.28
N GLU A 296 4.28 11.53 -25.69
CA GLU A 296 4.72 12.92 -25.85
C GLU A 296 6.10 13.16 -25.24
N VAL A 297 6.38 12.59 -24.06
CA VAL A 297 7.71 12.67 -23.43
C VAL A 297 8.78 12.06 -24.32
N ILE A 298 8.53 10.88 -24.91
CA ILE A 298 9.48 10.25 -25.84
C ILE A 298 9.76 11.14 -27.05
N GLU A 299 8.71 11.69 -27.66
CA GLU A 299 8.88 12.50 -28.87
C GLU A 299 9.60 13.83 -28.58
N ARG A 300 9.28 14.47 -27.45
CA ARG A 300 10.03 15.64 -26.97
C ARG A 300 11.49 15.30 -26.69
N ASN A 301 11.76 14.16 -26.06
CA ASN A 301 13.12 13.73 -25.75
C ASN A 301 13.95 13.41 -27.00
N ARG A 302 13.32 12.87 -28.06
CA ARG A 302 13.95 12.74 -29.38
C ARG A 302 14.30 14.10 -29.98
N SER A 303 13.44 15.10 -29.84
CA SER A 303 13.75 16.46 -30.26
C SER A 303 14.94 17.02 -29.50
N VAL A 304 14.96 16.90 -28.17
CA VAL A 304 16.09 17.34 -27.32
C VAL A 304 17.40 16.68 -27.76
N THR A 305 17.38 15.38 -28.05
CA THR A 305 18.57 14.65 -28.53
C THR A 305 19.06 15.19 -29.88
N ARG A 306 18.13 15.45 -30.81
CA ARG A 306 18.45 16.03 -32.12
C ARG A 306 19.06 17.42 -31.98
N ASP A 307 18.46 18.26 -31.14
CA ASP A 307 18.91 19.63 -30.89
C ASP A 307 20.28 19.64 -30.20
N ALA A 308 20.51 18.76 -29.22
CA ALA A 308 21.80 18.58 -28.57
C ALA A 308 22.88 18.11 -29.56
N THR A 309 22.56 17.15 -30.43
CA THR A 309 23.50 16.67 -31.48
C THR A 309 23.86 17.79 -32.47
N SER A 310 22.86 18.59 -32.89
CA SER A 310 23.10 19.76 -33.75
C SER A 310 23.91 20.83 -33.04
N GLY A 311 23.67 21.03 -31.74
CA GLY A 311 24.44 21.93 -30.88
C GLY A 311 25.91 21.51 -30.83
N HIS A 312 26.19 20.21 -30.66
CA HIS A 312 27.55 19.67 -30.63
C HIS A 312 28.31 19.95 -31.93
N ALA A 313 27.65 19.77 -33.09
CA ALA A 313 28.23 20.12 -34.38
C ALA A 313 28.54 21.63 -34.50
N SER A 314 27.64 22.48 -34.00
CA SER A 314 27.78 23.95 -34.01
C SER A 314 28.92 24.42 -33.10
N VAL A 315 29.10 23.79 -31.93
CA VAL A 315 30.23 24.04 -31.01
C VAL A 315 31.56 23.67 -31.68
N ARG A 316 31.61 22.54 -32.38
CA ARG A 316 32.80 22.10 -33.11
C ARG A 316 33.18 23.09 -34.22
N GLU A 317 32.21 23.50 -35.03
CA GLU A 317 32.42 24.51 -36.08
C GLU A 317 32.87 25.85 -35.49
N SER A 318 32.22 26.31 -34.41
CA SER A 318 32.60 27.56 -33.72
C SER A 318 34.02 27.51 -33.17
N SER A 319 34.45 26.35 -32.66
CA SER A 319 35.83 26.15 -32.20
C SER A 319 36.85 26.25 -33.33
N GLU A 320 36.55 25.64 -34.48
CA GLU A 320 37.42 25.72 -35.67
C GLU A 320 37.53 27.16 -36.18
N VAL A 321 36.41 27.88 -36.27
CA VAL A 321 36.39 29.30 -36.68
C VAL A 321 37.20 30.17 -35.70
N LEU A 322 37.13 29.92 -34.39
CA LEU A 322 37.92 30.68 -33.41
C LEU A 322 39.42 30.37 -33.47
N GLN A 323 39.80 29.13 -33.77
CA GLN A 323 41.20 28.79 -33.98
C GLN A 323 41.76 29.52 -35.21
N GLU A 324 40.99 29.58 -36.29
CA GLU A 324 41.34 30.35 -37.48
C GLU A 324 41.42 31.85 -37.17
N LEU A 325 40.43 32.39 -36.45
CA LEU A 325 40.42 33.79 -36.01
C LEU A 325 41.65 34.13 -35.17
N SER A 326 42.01 33.28 -34.21
CA SER A 326 43.20 33.47 -33.39
C SER A 326 44.48 33.49 -34.23
N ALA A 327 44.59 32.63 -35.25
CA ALA A 327 45.73 32.63 -36.17
C ALA A 327 45.78 33.91 -37.03
N LEU A 328 44.62 34.40 -37.49
CA LEU A 328 44.51 35.66 -38.23
C LEU A 328 44.89 36.87 -37.37
N ILE A 329 44.47 36.91 -36.10
CA ILE A 329 44.84 37.97 -35.16
C ILE A 329 46.35 37.99 -34.91
N GLN A 330 46.97 36.82 -34.70
CA GLN A 330 48.42 36.72 -34.55
C GLN A 330 49.18 37.19 -35.80
N THR A 331 48.65 36.87 -36.99
CA THR A 331 49.19 37.36 -38.26
C THR A 331 49.08 38.88 -38.37
N ALA A 332 47.92 39.45 -38.00
CA ALA A 332 47.70 40.89 -37.98
C ALA A 332 48.63 41.59 -36.99
N HIS A 333 48.84 41.01 -35.80
CA HIS A 333 49.79 41.50 -34.81
C HIS A 333 51.23 41.53 -35.35
N GLY A 334 51.67 40.44 -35.98
CA GLY A 334 52.99 40.38 -36.64
C GLY A 334 53.15 41.44 -37.73
N LYS A 335 52.13 41.63 -38.58
CA LYS A 335 52.13 42.66 -39.63
C LYS A 335 52.14 44.09 -39.09
N ALA A 336 51.42 44.34 -38.00
CA ALA A 336 51.45 45.63 -37.32
C ALA A 336 52.84 45.91 -36.73
N SER A 337 53.48 44.92 -36.09
CA SER A 337 54.84 45.06 -35.57
C SER A 337 55.88 45.31 -36.68
N GLU A 338 55.75 44.63 -37.83
CA GLU A 338 56.59 44.88 -39.01
C GLU A 338 56.41 46.31 -39.53
N ALA A 339 55.16 46.75 -39.73
CA ALA A 339 54.84 48.11 -40.17
C ALA A 339 55.34 49.17 -39.18
N HIS A 340 55.33 48.90 -37.87
CA HIS A 340 55.85 49.80 -36.85
C HIS A 340 57.36 50.04 -37.05
N ARG A 341 58.12 48.96 -37.25
CA ARG A 341 59.56 49.00 -37.49
C ARG A 341 59.87 49.76 -38.79
N ASP A 342 59.16 49.44 -39.87
CA ASP A 342 59.38 50.07 -41.17
C ASP A 342 59.01 51.57 -41.14
N SER A 343 57.98 51.94 -40.38
CA SER A 343 57.62 53.35 -40.15
C SER A 343 58.70 54.10 -39.37
N LYS A 344 59.32 53.46 -38.36
CA LYS A 344 60.44 54.03 -37.59
C LYS A 344 61.68 54.23 -38.45
N GLU A 345 61.99 53.27 -39.31
CA GLU A 345 63.09 53.39 -40.28
C GLU A 345 62.84 54.52 -41.28
N THR A 346 61.62 54.58 -41.84
CA THR A 346 61.22 55.65 -42.77
C THR A 346 61.27 57.02 -42.09
N GLN A 347 60.87 57.11 -40.82
CA GLN A 347 60.98 58.34 -40.03
C GLN A 347 62.43 58.81 -39.94
N ALA A 348 63.35 57.93 -39.56
CA ALA A 348 64.77 58.25 -39.47
C ALA A 348 65.37 58.71 -40.81
N ILE A 349 64.97 58.07 -41.93
CA ILE A 349 65.40 58.46 -43.28
C ILE A 349 64.87 59.85 -43.65
N ALA A 350 63.59 60.12 -43.40
CA ALA A 350 62.98 61.42 -43.68
C ALA A 350 63.60 62.55 -42.83
N GLU A 351 63.93 62.27 -41.58
CA GLU A 351 64.58 63.22 -40.66
C GLU A 351 65.99 63.59 -41.15
N LYS A 352 66.77 62.58 -41.57
CA LYS A 352 68.08 62.80 -42.22
C LYS A 352 67.96 63.53 -43.56
N GLY A 353 66.92 63.22 -44.34
CA GLY A 353 66.60 63.94 -45.57
C GLY A 353 66.31 65.42 -45.31
N LYS A 354 65.55 65.72 -44.25
CA LYS A 354 65.21 67.09 -43.85
C LYS A 354 66.46 67.88 -43.47
N GLU A 355 67.36 67.28 -42.69
CA GLU A 355 68.65 67.87 -42.33
C GLU A 355 69.50 68.18 -43.57
N THR A 356 69.56 67.25 -44.53
CA THR A 356 70.31 67.44 -45.78
C THR A 356 69.76 68.59 -46.63
N VAL A 357 68.43 68.71 -46.71
CA VAL A 357 67.77 69.81 -47.41
C VAL A 357 68.01 71.15 -46.70
N GLN A 358 67.94 71.17 -45.38
CA GLN A 358 68.24 72.36 -44.57
C GLN A 358 69.65 72.86 -44.83
N HIS A 359 70.65 71.97 -44.83
CA HIS A 359 72.02 72.31 -45.17
C HIS A 359 72.15 72.82 -46.62
N THR A 360 71.34 72.30 -47.54
CA THR A 360 71.32 72.78 -48.94
C THR A 360 70.80 74.21 -49.04
N VAL A 361 69.75 74.56 -48.28
CA VAL A 361 69.20 75.93 -48.20
C VAL A 361 70.27 76.89 -47.63
N GLU A 362 70.97 76.50 -46.57
CA GLU A 362 72.06 77.29 -45.98
C GLU A 362 73.20 77.54 -46.99
N CYS A 363 73.58 76.51 -47.76
CA CYS A 363 74.54 76.67 -48.86
C CYS A 363 74.05 77.65 -49.94
N MET A 364 72.76 77.62 -50.30
CA MET A 364 72.21 78.55 -51.30
C MET A 364 72.28 80.00 -50.82
N TYR A 365 71.98 80.29 -49.55
CA TYR A 365 72.16 81.63 -48.98
C TYR A 365 73.62 82.08 -49.00
N SER A 366 74.57 81.17 -48.72
CA SER A 366 75.99 81.48 -48.81
C SER A 366 76.42 81.79 -50.24
N ILE A 367 75.93 81.04 -51.24
CA ILE A 367 76.21 81.31 -52.66
C ILE A 367 75.61 82.65 -53.07
N GLU A 368 74.37 82.94 -52.67
CA GLU A 368 73.72 84.23 -52.96
C GLU A 368 74.55 85.41 -52.43
N ALA A 369 75.01 85.32 -51.18
CA ALA A 369 75.86 86.34 -50.57
C ALA A 369 77.18 86.54 -51.34
N ARG A 370 77.85 85.44 -51.76
CA ARG A 370 79.09 85.51 -52.55
C ARG A 370 78.86 86.04 -53.97
N SER A 371 77.71 85.74 -54.58
CA SER A 371 77.34 86.33 -55.87
C SER A 371 77.07 87.83 -55.78
N ALA A 372 76.48 88.30 -54.67
CA ALA A 372 76.31 89.73 -54.42
C ALA A 372 77.67 90.45 -54.21
N GLU A 373 78.61 89.83 -53.50
CA GLU A 373 79.98 90.34 -53.36
C GLU A 373 80.70 90.40 -54.72
N THR A 374 80.57 89.35 -55.53
CA THR A 374 81.12 89.29 -56.90
C THR A 374 80.56 90.41 -57.79
N GLU A 375 79.27 90.71 -57.68
CA GLU A 375 78.62 91.83 -58.37
C GLU A 375 79.28 93.18 -58.02
N SER A 376 79.53 93.41 -56.72
CA SER A 376 80.21 94.61 -56.24
C SER A 376 81.61 94.76 -56.85
N HIS A 377 82.40 93.69 -56.90
CA HIS A 377 83.75 93.73 -57.50
C HIS A 377 83.71 93.96 -59.02
N ILE A 378 82.73 93.40 -59.72
CA ILE A 378 82.56 93.63 -61.17
C ILE A 378 82.20 95.10 -61.44
N LEU A 379 81.34 95.70 -60.63
CA LEU A 379 81.00 97.13 -60.73
C LEU A 379 82.21 98.03 -60.47
N GLU A 380 83.05 97.69 -59.48
CA GLU A 380 84.29 98.40 -59.21
C GLU A 380 85.27 98.31 -60.40
N LEU A 381 85.44 97.12 -60.99
CA LEU A 381 86.22 96.92 -62.22
C LEU A 381 85.66 97.70 -63.41
N HIS A 382 84.34 97.85 -63.50
CA HIS A 382 83.69 98.67 -64.53
C HIS A 382 84.10 100.14 -64.37
N GLU A 383 84.08 100.67 -63.14
CA GLU A 383 84.51 102.04 -62.85
C GLU A 383 86.00 102.25 -63.15
N TYR A 384 86.87 101.31 -62.75
CA TYR A 384 88.30 101.36 -63.09
C TYR A 384 88.52 101.35 -64.60
N SER A 385 87.82 100.49 -65.34
CA SER A 385 87.93 100.42 -66.80
C SER A 385 87.47 101.72 -67.48
N ALA A 386 86.39 102.34 -66.99
CA ALA A 386 85.92 103.63 -67.48
C ALA A 386 86.94 104.76 -67.21
N ARG A 387 87.57 104.77 -66.03
CA ARG A 387 88.65 105.73 -65.71
C ARG A 387 89.85 105.53 -66.61
N ILE A 388 90.29 104.29 -66.85
CA ILE A 388 91.42 104.01 -67.76
C ILE A 388 91.05 104.41 -69.20
N ALA A 389 89.81 104.20 -69.65
CA ALA A 389 89.34 104.65 -70.97
C ALA A 389 89.49 106.17 -71.12
N SER A 390 89.10 106.93 -70.09
CA SER A 390 89.27 108.39 -70.06
C SER A 390 90.74 108.80 -70.12
N ILE A 391 91.62 108.12 -69.37
CA ILE A 391 93.08 108.36 -69.40
C ILE A 391 93.64 108.09 -70.82
N ALA A 392 93.27 106.97 -71.45
CA ALA A 392 93.72 106.65 -72.81
C ALA A 392 93.26 107.70 -73.84
N SER A 393 92.03 108.23 -73.69
CA SER A 393 91.53 109.35 -74.49
C SER A 393 92.38 110.60 -74.29
N SER A 394 92.68 110.97 -73.04
CA SER A 394 93.54 112.12 -72.72
C SER A 394 94.97 111.95 -73.27
N ILE A 395 95.56 110.75 -73.20
CA ILE A 395 96.87 110.47 -73.81
C ILE A 395 96.82 110.66 -75.32
N THR A 396 95.75 110.21 -75.98
CA THR A 396 95.53 110.40 -77.42
C THR A 396 95.43 111.90 -77.77
N GLU A 397 94.72 112.70 -76.96
CA GLU A 397 94.65 114.16 -77.14
C GLU A 397 96.02 114.84 -76.96
N ILE A 398 96.79 114.43 -75.94
CA ILE A 398 98.14 114.95 -75.67
C ILE A 398 99.09 114.57 -76.81
N ALA A 399 99.06 113.31 -77.27
CA ALA A 399 99.90 112.83 -78.36
C ALA A 399 99.55 113.52 -79.68
N ASN A 400 98.28 113.74 -80.00
CA ASN A 400 97.87 114.57 -81.15
C ASN A 400 98.38 116.01 -81.04
N SER A 401 98.25 116.64 -79.88
CA SER A 401 98.75 118.00 -79.63
C SER A 401 100.28 118.07 -79.76
N THR A 402 100.98 117.06 -79.24
CA THR A 402 102.45 116.94 -79.32
C THR A 402 102.91 116.70 -80.75
N ASN A 403 102.18 115.89 -81.52
CA ASN A 403 102.45 115.64 -82.93
C ASN A 403 102.31 116.92 -83.77
N LEU A 404 101.27 117.73 -83.50
CA LEU A 404 101.08 119.04 -84.14
C LEU A 404 102.17 120.05 -83.74
N LEU A 405 102.55 120.10 -82.46
CA LEU A 405 103.66 120.93 -81.97
C LEU A 405 104.98 120.54 -82.62
N ALA A 406 105.27 119.24 -82.71
CA ALA A 406 106.46 118.70 -83.35
C ALA A 406 106.49 118.95 -84.87
N LEU A 407 105.32 118.90 -85.53
CA LEU A 407 105.18 119.27 -86.93
C LEU A 407 105.49 120.76 -87.14
N ASN A 408 104.91 121.64 -86.32
CA ASN A 408 105.17 123.08 -86.36
C ASN A 408 106.65 123.39 -86.10
N ALA A 409 107.26 122.72 -85.12
CA ALA A 409 108.69 122.85 -84.82
C ALA A 409 109.58 122.33 -85.97
N SER A 410 109.19 121.24 -86.64
CA SER A 410 109.90 120.70 -87.82
C SER A 410 109.84 121.67 -89.00
N ILE A 411 108.68 122.33 -89.22
CA ILE A 411 108.50 123.36 -90.25
C ILE A 411 109.40 124.58 -89.95
N GLU A 412 109.40 125.08 -88.71
CA GLU A 412 110.19 126.25 -88.34
C GLU A 412 111.71 125.95 -88.36
N ALA A 413 112.10 124.71 -88.00
CA ALA A 413 113.47 124.24 -88.13
C ALA A 413 113.94 124.13 -89.59
N ALA A 414 113.06 123.71 -90.52
CA ALA A 414 113.34 123.73 -91.95
C ALA A 414 113.46 125.17 -92.50
N ARG A 415 112.71 126.12 -91.91
CA ARG A 415 112.71 127.54 -92.27
C ARG A 415 114.00 128.26 -91.85
N ALA A 416 114.63 127.84 -90.76
CA ALA A 416 115.89 128.38 -90.25
C ALA A 416 117.17 127.87 -90.99
N GLY A 417 117.02 127.03 -92.02
CA GLY A 417 118.14 126.56 -92.86
C GLY A 417 119.21 125.78 -92.09
N GLU A 418 120.50 126.04 -92.38
CA GLU A 418 121.64 125.35 -91.75
C GLU A 418 121.64 125.46 -90.21
N ALA A 419 121.16 126.57 -89.64
CA ALA A 419 121.12 126.79 -88.19
C ALA A 419 120.03 125.95 -87.47
N GLY A 420 118.96 125.55 -88.18
CA GLY A 420 117.84 124.78 -87.64
C GLY A 420 118.02 123.25 -87.70
N ARG A 421 119.09 122.78 -88.32
CA ARG A 421 119.28 121.36 -88.67
C ARG A 421 119.28 120.41 -87.48
N GLY A 422 119.88 120.80 -86.34
CA GLY A 422 119.83 120.01 -85.10
C GLY A 422 118.43 119.99 -84.47
N PHE A 423 117.70 121.11 -84.56
CA PHE A 423 116.33 121.24 -84.05
C PHE A 423 115.32 120.42 -84.88
N ALA A 424 115.52 120.34 -86.19
CA ALA A 424 114.69 119.53 -87.08
C ALA A 424 114.76 118.04 -86.76
N VAL A 425 115.94 117.53 -86.36
CA VAL A 425 116.12 116.13 -85.93
C VAL A 425 115.35 115.86 -84.64
N VAL A 426 115.46 116.75 -83.64
CA VAL A 426 114.71 116.61 -82.38
C VAL A 426 113.21 116.69 -82.62
N ALA A 427 112.74 117.64 -83.43
CA ALA A 427 111.33 117.77 -83.76
C ALA A 427 110.77 116.54 -84.51
N GLY A 428 111.55 115.96 -85.43
CA GLY A 428 111.21 114.70 -86.10
C GLY A 428 111.12 113.51 -85.13
N GLU A 429 112.01 113.44 -84.13
CA GLU A 429 112.00 112.38 -83.13
C GLU A 429 110.82 112.52 -82.15
N VAL A 430 110.51 113.76 -81.72
CA VAL A 430 109.31 114.06 -80.91
C VAL A 430 108.03 113.73 -81.70
N ARG A 431 108.00 114.00 -83.01
CA ARG A 431 106.87 113.65 -83.88
C ARG A 431 106.65 112.14 -83.92
N LYS A 432 107.73 111.36 -84.12
CA LYS A 432 107.66 109.89 -84.09
C LYS A 432 107.18 109.35 -82.75
N LEU A 433 107.70 109.90 -81.63
CA LEU A 433 107.25 109.53 -80.28
C LEU A 433 105.77 109.85 -80.05
N ALA A 434 105.27 110.98 -80.58
CA ALA A 434 103.86 111.35 -80.52
C ALA A 434 102.98 110.44 -81.38
N GLU A 435 103.39 110.10 -82.61
CA GLU A 435 102.71 109.12 -83.47
C GLU A 435 102.69 107.72 -82.83
N GLN A 436 103.78 107.32 -82.16
CA GLN A 436 103.85 106.08 -81.40
C GLN A 436 102.91 106.10 -80.19
N SER A 437 102.92 107.18 -79.40
CA SER A 437 102.04 107.36 -78.24
C SER A 437 100.56 107.30 -78.63
N ASN A 438 100.19 107.93 -79.75
CA ASN A 438 98.84 107.84 -80.32
C ASN A 438 98.44 106.40 -80.65
N ARG A 439 99.36 105.64 -81.26
CA ARG A 439 99.12 104.24 -81.63
C ARG A 439 98.95 103.35 -80.41
N GLU A 440 99.85 103.47 -79.43
CA GLU A 440 99.79 102.71 -78.17
C GLU A 440 98.53 103.08 -77.37
N ALA A 441 98.14 104.36 -77.32
CA ALA A 441 96.91 104.79 -76.65
C ALA A 441 95.65 104.29 -77.36
N ALA A 442 95.63 104.25 -78.70
CA ALA A 442 94.53 103.67 -79.47
C ALA A 442 94.41 102.15 -79.24
N GLU A 443 95.53 101.43 -79.20
CA GLU A 443 95.56 100.00 -78.85
C GLU A 443 95.05 99.75 -77.43
N ALA A 444 95.48 100.56 -76.46
CA ALA A 444 94.96 100.52 -75.09
C ALA A 444 93.44 100.79 -75.06
N GLY A 445 92.95 101.79 -75.80
CA GLY A 445 91.53 102.09 -75.94
C GLY A 445 90.70 100.92 -76.47
N GLU A 446 91.20 100.22 -77.49
CA GLU A 446 90.55 99.01 -78.02
C GLU A 446 90.56 97.85 -77.02
N LEU A 447 91.65 97.66 -76.26
CA LEU A 447 91.68 96.66 -75.18
C LEU A 447 90.67 97.00 -74.07
N ILE A 448 90.55 98.27 -73.68
CA ILE A 448 89.60 98.71 -72.66
C ILE A 448 88.16 98.50 -73.13
N LYS A 449 87.83 98.79 -74.40
CA LYS A 449 86.51 98.45 -74.95
C LYS A 449 86.18 96.96 -74.83
N LYS A 450 87.16 96.08 -75.14
CA LYS A 450 87.00 94.63 -74.99
C LYS A 450 86.81 94.22 -73.52
N ILE A 451 87.53 94.85 -72.59
CA ILE A 451 87.38 94.62 -71.15
C ILE A 451 85.98 95.05 -70.69
N THR A 452 85.51 96.24 -71.06
CA THR A 452 84.16 96.73 -70.70
C THR A 452 83.06 95.81 -71.23
N ALA A 453 83.17 95.37 -72.48
CA ALA A 453 82.22 94.40 -73.05
C ALA A 453 82.23 93.05 -72.30
N SER A 454 83.40 92.61 -71.84
CA SER A 454 83.53 91.39 -71.02
C SER A 454 82.94 91.56 -69.62
N ILE A 455 83.08 92.75 -69.03
CA ILE A 455 82.47 93.11 -67.74
C ILE A 455 80.94 93.10 -67.84
N GLU A 456 80.36 93.68 -68.89
CA GLU A 456 78.90 93.62 -69.11
C GLU A 456 78.37 92.19 -69.25
N LEU A 457 79.13 91.32 -69.93
CA LEU A 457 78.80 89.89 -70.01
C LEU A 457 78.90 89.23 -68.62
N ALA A 458 79.91 89.55 -67.82
CA ALA A 458 80.07 89.03 -66.47
C ALA A 458 78.93 89.46 -65.53
N VAL A 459 78.48 90.73 -65.59
CA VAL A 459 77.31 91.21 -64.83
C VAL A 459 76.07 90.41 -65.19
N ARG A 460 75.73 90.30 -66.49
CA ARG A 460 74.56 89.53 -66.95
C ARG A 460 74.62 88.06 -66.52
N SER A 461 75.80 87.44 -66.61
CA SER A 461 75.99 86.05 -66.16
C SER A 461 75.81 85.91 -64.64
N ASN A 462 76.25 86.89 -63.85
CA ASN A 462 76.08 86.88 -62.40
C ASN A 462 74.63 87.10 -61.99
N GLU A 463 73.91 88.02 -62.64
CA GLU A 463 72.47 88.21 -62.44
C GLU A 463 71.67 86.93 -62.75
N GLN A 464 71.97 86.27 -63.87
CA GLN A 464 71.39 84.97 -64.21
C GLN A 464 71.73 83.90 -63.16
N GLY A 465 72.99 83.85 -62.71
CA GLY A 465 73.42 82.95 -61.63
C GLY A 465 72.64 83.16 -60.34
N ARG A 466 72.44 84.41 -59.91
CA ARG A 466 71.61 84.74 -58.74
C ARG A 466 70.16 84.30 -58.91
N ALA A 467 69.57 84.50 -60.08
CA ALA A 467 68.20 84.06 -60.36
C ALA A 467 68.05 82.54 -60.27
N GLU A 468 69.03 81.78 -60.76
CA GLU A 468 69.03 80.30 -60.65
C GLU A 468 69.27 79.83 -59.20
N VAL A 469 70.11 80.51 -58.42
CA VAL A 469 70.28 80.25 -56.98
C VAL A 469 68.98 80.50 -56.21
N ALA A 470 68.27 81.59 -56.51
CA ALA A 470 66.97 81.89 -55.88
C ALA A 470 65.93 80.80 -56.17
N LYS A 471 65.86 80.31 -57.42
CA LYS A 471 65.01 79.17 -57.79
C LYS A 471 65.43 77.88 -57.08
N GLY A 472 66.74 77.64 -56.96
CA GLY A 472 67.32 76.51 -56.24
C GLY A 472 66.94 76.51 -54.76
N SER A 473 67.06 77.67 -54.10
CA SER A 473 66.66 77.87 -52.71
C SER A 473 65.17 77.61 -52.49
N ALA A 474 64.31 78.21 -53.32
CA ALA A 474 62.85 78.00 -53.24
C ALA A 474 62.46 76.52 -53.44
N SER A 475 63.15 75.80 -54.33
CA SER A 475 62.93 74.36 -54.56
C SER A 475 63.38 73.52 -53.38
N ALA A 476 64.53 73.84 -52.78
CA ALA A 476 65.04 73.15 -51.59
C ALA A 476 64.10 73.37 -50.40
N GLU A 477 63.63 74.59 -50.15
CA GLU A 477 62.63 74.85 -49.11
C GLU A 477 61.32 74.08 -49.33
N ALA A 478 60.86 73.99 -50.57
CA ALA A 478 59.67 73.22 -50.91
C ALA A 478 59.86 71.72 -50.60
N ALA A 479 61.04 71.16 -50.92
CA ALA A 479 61.39 69.81 -50.53
C ALA A 479 61.45 69.62 -49.00
N GLY A 480 61.95 70.62 -48.27
CA GLY A 480 62.00 70.63 -46.81
C GLY A 480 60.59 70.57 -46.19
N ARG A 481 59.66 71.40 -46.69
CA ARG A 481 58.25 71.37 -46.29
C ARG A 481 57.57 70.04 -46.61
N ALA A 482 57.88 69.43 -47.75
CA ALA A 482 57.36 68.11 -48.10
C ALA A 482 57.84 67.02 -47.12
N LEU A 483 59.11 67.07 -46.70
CA LEU A 483 59.65 66.15 -45.69
C LEU A 483 59.01 66.35 -44.31
N GLU A 484 58.70 67.58 -43.91
CA GLU A 484 57.93 67.84 -42.68
C GLU A 484 56.53 67.23 -42.72
N GLN A 485 55.84 67.34 -43.86
CA GLN A 485 54.53 66.70 -44.04
C GLN A 485 54.63 65.16 -43.98
N ILE A 486 55.69 64.58 -44.56
CA ILE A 486 55.97 63.14 -44.46
C ILE A 486 56.19 62.72 -43.00
N LEU A 487 57.01 63.46 -42.24
CA LEU A 487 57.24 63.16 -40.83
C LEU A 487 55.96 63.26 -39.98
N ALA A 488 55.12 64.27 -40.23
CA ALA A 488 53.83 64.41 -39.56
C ALA A 488 52.89 63.23 -39.89
N ALA A 489 52.81 62.82 -41.16
CA ALA A 489 52.02 61.67 -41.58
C ALA A 489 52.54 60.37 -40.94
N LEU A 490 53.87 60.17 -40.88
CA LEU A 490 54.50 59.01 -40.24
C LEU A 490 54.18 58.91 -38.75
N ASN A 491 54.17 60.02 -38.01
CA ASN A 491 53.74 60.01 -36.61
C ASN A 491 52.29 59.55 -36.46
N GLY A 492 51.39 59.96 -37.37
CA GLY A 492 50.03 59.45 -37.44
C GLY A 492 49.97 57.95 -37.72
N THR A 493 50.76 57.47 -38.68
CA THR A 493 50.87 56.04 -39.02
C THR A 493 51.36 55.21 -37.83
N VAL A 494 52.41 55.66 -37.14
CA VAL A 494 52.93 54.99 -35.93
C VAL A 494 51.86 54.88 -34.85
N LYS A 495 51.10 55.95 -34.59
CA LYS A 495 50.00 55.94 -33.62
C LYS A 495 48.91 54.93 -34.01
N ASN A 496 48.52 54.89 -35.28
CA ASN A 496 47.52 53.94 -35.77
C ASN A 496 47.99 52.50 -35.62
N ILE A 497 49.27 52.23 -35.91
CA ILE A 497 49.87 50.90 -35.77
C ILE A 497 49.87 50.45 -34.30
N THR A 498 50.21 51.33 -33.36
CA THR A 498 50.11 51.02 -31.92
C THR A 498 48.68 50.70 -31.51
N GLY A 499 47.69 51.43 -32.04
CA GLY A 499 46.28 51.10 -31.84
C GLY A 499 45.91 49.70 -32.35
N ILE A 500 46.46 49.28 -33.50
CA ILE A 500 46.26 47.92 -34.03
C ILE A 500 46.91 46.87 -33.12
N THR A 501 48.12 47.11 -32.61
CA THR A 501 48.77 46.16 -31.70
C THR A 501 48.00 45.99 -30.39
N ASP A 502 47.41 47.07 -29.86
CA ASP A 502 46.62 47.03 -28.63
C ASP A 502 45.31 46.25 -28.85
N VAL A 503 44.56 46.56 -29.92
CA VAL A 503 43.31 45.87 -30.26
C VAL A 503 43.57 44.38 -30.55
N THR A 504 44.61 44.04 -31.29
CA THR A 504 44.95 42.63 -31.55
C THR A 504 45.29 41.87 -30.28
N ALA A 505 45.94 42.50 -29.30
CA ALA A 505 46.21 41.86 -28.00
C ALA A 505 44.91 41.61 -27.21
N GLU A 506 43.97 42.55 -27.23
CA GLU A 506 42.65 42.40 -26.59
C GLU A 506 41.82 41.29 -27.26
N GLU A 507 41.83 41.22 -28.59
CA GLU A 507 41.13 40.19 -29.37
C GLU A 507 41.67 38.77 -29.12
N VAL A 508 42.97 38.60 -28.84
CA VAL A 508 43.54 37.31 -28.41
C VAL A 508 42.94 36.88 -27.08
N ALA A 509 42.95 37.76 -26.08
CA ALA A 509 42.36 37.47 -24.77
C ALA A 509 40.85 37.21 -24.85
N GLY A 510 40.15 37.94 -25.72
CA GLY A 510 38.74 37.71 -26.05
C GLY A 510 38.51 36.32 -26.66
N SER A 511 39.31 35.93 -27.64
CA SER A 511 39.22 34.62 -28.31
C SER A 511 39.45 33.47 -27.32
N GLU A 512 40.45 33.55 -26.44
CA GLU A 512 40.70 32.54 -25.40
C GLU A 512 39.49 32.38 -24.45
N LYS A 513 38.86 33.50 -24.07
CA LYS A 513 37.66 33.48 -23.23
C LYS A 513 36.48 32.81 -23.94
N ILE A 514 36.28 33.07 -25.24
CA ILE A 514 35.20 32.45 -26.01
C ILE A 514 35.43 30.93 -26.14
N ILE A 515 36.68 30.49 -26.36
CA ILE A 515 37.03 29.05 -26.37
C ILE A 515 36.63 28.38 -25.05
N GLY A 516 36.91 29.02 -23.90
CA GLY A 516 36.48 28.52 -22.59
C GLY A 516 34.96 28.42 -22.45
N LEU A 517 34.20 29.40 -22.96
CA LEU A 517 32.74 29.37 -22.96
C LEU A 517 32.19 28.25 -23.85
N ILE A 518 32.76 28.06 -25.03
CA ILE A 518 32.37 26.99 -25.95
C ILE A 518 32.60 25.61 -25.32
N SER A 519 33.72 25.41 -24.64
CA SER A 519 33.97 24.17 -23.89
C SER A 519 32.92 23.93 -22.79
N GLY A 520 32.44 24.99 -22.11
CA GLY A 520 31.34 24.88 -21.16
C GLY A 520 29.99 24.54 -21.80
N VAL A 521 29.71 25.06 -22.99
CA VAL A 521 28.52 24.69 -23.78
C VAL A 521 28.59 23.23 -24.22
N ASP A 522 29.76 22.77 -24.68
CA ASP A 522 30.01 21.39 -25.07
C ASP A 522 29.73 20.41 -23.92
N GLN A 523 30.26 20.71 -22.73
CA GLN A 523 29.99 19.92 -21.52
C GLN A 523 28.49 19.88 -21.16
N THR A 524 27.77 20.99 -21.37
CA THR A 524 26.33 21.06 -21.13
C THR A 524 25.56 20.21 -22.13
N ILE A 525 25.99 20.19 -23.39
CA ILE A 525 25.41 19.35 -24.44
C ILE A 525 25.62 17.86 -24.12
N GLU A 526 26.84 17.46 -23.72
CA GLU A 526 27.09 16.08 -23.28
C GLU A 526 26.19 15.68 -22.09
N SER A 527 26.06 16.57 -21.10
CA SER A 527 25.19 16.31 -19.95
C SER A 527 23.71 16.22 -20.33
N THR A 528 23.30 16.95 -21.37
CA THR A 528 21.94 16.90 -21.92
C THR A 528 21.69 15.58 -22.64
N LEU A 529 22.66 15.09 -23.42
CA LEU A 529 22.58 13.78 -24.07
C LEU A 529 22.48 12.64 -23.04
N ARG A 530 23.30 12.65 -21.99
CA ARG A 530 23.21 11.65 -20.91
C ARG A 530 21.87 11.72 -20.16
N SER A 531 21.38 12.94 -19.89
CA SER A 531 20.05 13.13 -19.29
C SER A 531 18.94 12.57 -20.19
N SER A 532 19.06 12.78 -21.51
CA SER A 532 18.12 12.25 -22.50
C SER A 532 18.07 10.72 -22.50
N GLU A 533 19.23 10.05 -22.38
CA GLU A 533 19.28 8.59 -22.23
C GLU A 533 18.58 8.13 -20.95
N THR A 534 18.79 8.83 -19.83
CA THR A 534 18.12 8.51 -18.56
C THR A 534 16.60 8.71 -18.66
N VAL A 535 16.14 9.74 -19.38
CA VAL A 535 14.71 9.97 -19.63
C VAL A 535 14.10 8.83 -20.44
N LEU A 536 14.81 8.28 -21.43
CA LEU A 536 14.35 7.10 -22.18
C LEU A 536 14.21 5.87 -21.27
N GLU A 537 15.20 5.61 -20.40
CA GLU A 537 15.14 4.49 -19.47
C GLU A 537 13.96 4.61 -18.49
N ILE A 538 13.73 5.80 -17.93
CA ILE A 538 12.57 6.07 -17.06
C ILE A 538 11.27 5.89 -17.84
N ALA A 539 11.21 6.39 -19.07
CA ALA A 539 10.03 6.25 -19.91
C ALA A 539 9.70 4.76 -20.17
N GLU A 540 10.70 3.93 -20.49
CA GLU A 540 10.50 2.48 -20.62
C GLU A 540 9.96 1.84 -19.33
N GLY A 541 10.42 2.30 -18.16
CA GLY A 541 9.89 1.88 -16.86
C GLY A 541 8.40 2.23 -16.69
N ILE A 542 8.03 3.47 -17.01
CA ILE A 542 6.64 3.96 -16.98
C ILE A 542 5.74 3.11 -17.89
N SER A 543 6.20 2.75 -19.08
CA SER A 543 5.42 1.91 -20.01
C SER A 543 5.06 0.56 -19.38
N ARG A 544 6.00 -0.08 -18.67
CA ARG A 544 5.76 -1.36 -17.98
C ARG A 544 4.77 -1.21 -16.82
N GLU A 545 4.84 -0.10 -16.08
CA GLU A 545 3.89 0.18 -14.99
C GLU A 545 2.47 0.42 -15.52
N ILE A 546 2.31 1.12 -16.65
CA ILE A 546 1.01 1.31 -17.31
C ILE A 546 0.40 -0.06 -17.68
N GLU A 547 1.19 -0.96 -18.27
CA GLU A 547 0.73 -2.30 -18.64
C GLU A 547 0.28 -3.12 -17.41
N GLN A 548 1.03 -3.07 -16.31
CA GLN A 548 0.66 -3.75 -15.06
C GLN A 548 -0.62 -3.18 -14.44
N LEU A 549 -0.76 -1.85 -14.42
CA LEU A 549 -1.95 -1.19 -13.90
C LEU A 549 -3.18 -1.47 -14.78
N ALA A 550 -3.01 -1.54 -16.09
CA ALA A 550 -4.08 -1.90 -17.02
C ALA A 550 -4.60 -3.32 -16.73
N ALA A 551 -3.71 -4.29 -16.60
CA ALA A 551 -4.07 -5.66 -16.23
C ALA A 551 -4.78 -5.72 -14.86
N GLY A 552 -4.30 -4.96 -13.86
CA GLY A 552 -4.94 -4.89 -12.54
C GLY A 552 -6.33 -4.25 -12.57
N SER A 553 -6.54 -3.24 -13.41
CA SER A 553 -7.85 -2.61 -13.61
C SER A 553 -8.87 -3.57 -14.23
N GLU A 554 -8.45 -4.36 -15.23
CA GLU A 554 -9.28 -5.41 -15.83
C GLU A 554 -9.63 -6.50 -14.81
N GLU A 555 -8.67 -6.93 -13.99
CA GLU A 555 -8.91 -7.93 -12.93
C GLU A 555 -9.89 -7.43 -11.87
N LEU A 556 -9.75 -6.18 -11.41
CA LEU A 556 -10.70 -5.55 -10.46
C LEU A 556 -12.12 -5.49 -11.03
N THR A 557 -12.25 -5.16 -12.32
CA THR A 557 -13.55 -5.15 -13.01
C THR A 557 -14.16 -6.54 -13.06
N ALA A 558 -13.36 -7.57 -13.38
CA ALA A 558 -13.80 -8.96 -13.39
C ALA A 558 -14.24 -9.43 -11.99
N MET A 559 -13.46 -9.12 -10.95
CA MET A 559 -13.80 -9.46 -9.56
C MET A 559 -15.09 -8.78 -9.10
N ALA A 560 -15.29 -7.50 -9.41
CA ALA A 560 -16.52 -6.79 -9.08
C ALA A 560 -17.76 -7.42 -9.75
N SER A 561 -17.62 -7.87 -11.00
CA SER A 561 -18.66 -8.58 -11.74
C SER A 561 -18.98 -9.95 -11.12
N ASP A 562 -17.95 -10.73 -10.76
CA ASP A 562 -18.13 -12.04 -10.12
C ASP A 562 -18.76 -11.92 -8.72
N LEU A 563 -18.38 -10.89 -7.95
CA LEU A 563 -18.97 -10.59 -6.65
C LEU A 563 -20.47 -10.27 -6.76
N LYS A 564 -20.88 -9.46 -7.76
CA LYS A 564 -22.30 -9.20 -8.05
C LYS A 564 -23.03 -10.49 -8.45
N SER A 565 -22.41 -11.35 -9.26
CA SER A 565 -22.98 -12.62 -9.72
C SER A 565 -23.19 -13.65 -8.60
N THR A 566 -22.22 -13.77 -7.69
CA THR A 566 -22.28 -14.72 -6.57
C THR A 566 -23.34 -14.33 -5.54
N LEU A 567 -23.51 -13.03 -5.25
CA LEU A 567 -24.58 -12.54 -4.37
C LEU A 567 -25.97 -12.72 -4.97
N GLY A 568 -26.11 -12.56 -6.29
CA GLY A 568 -27.38 -12.83 -6.99
C GLY A 568 -27.90 -14.27 -6.85
N LYS A 569 -27.05 -15.23 -6.43
CA LYS A 569 -27.43 -16.64 -6.22
C LYS A 569 -28.01 -16.93 -4.83
N ILE A 570 -27.87 -16.01 -3.86
CA ILE A 570 -28.39 -16.21 -2.50
C ILE A 570 -29.86 -15.79 -2.47
N SER A 571 -30.76 -16.76 -2.27
CA SER A 571 -32.21 -16.53 -2.19
C SER A 571 -32.62 -16.07 -0.80
N VAL A 572 -32.62 -14.75 -0.61
CA VAL A 572 -33.23 -14.08 0.56
C VAL A 572 -34.74 -14.01 0.43
#